data_AF-A0A0U3GP64-F1
#
_entry.id   AF-A0A0U3GP64-F1
#
_cell.length_a   1.000
_cell.length_b   1.000
_cell.length_c   1.000
_cell.angle_alpha   90.00
_cell.angle_beta   90.00
_cell.angle_gamma   90.00
#
_symmetry.space_group_name_H-M   'P 1'
#
loop_
_entity.id
_entity.type
_entity.pdbx_description
1 polymer ?
#
loop_
_entity_poly.entity_id
_entity_poly.type
_entity_poly.pdbx_seq_one_letter_code
_entity_poly.pdbx_strand_id
1 'polypeptide(L)' 'MNGVKKLDDNTFELEMSGVKTISFKLDDDFLQEVDKMVRLLGYTNRSDLIRDAILEYISELEDKT' A
#
# COMPACT_ATOMS: atom_id res chain seq x y z
N MET A 1 4.35 -14.48 2.18
CA MET A 1 5.00 -15.77 2.46
C MET A 1 6.46 -15.56 2.18
N ASN A 2 7.34 -15.78 3.14
CA ASN A 2 8.77 -15.70 2.86
C ASN A 2 9.19 -17.03 2.21
N GLY A 3 9.81 -16.95 1.03
CA GLY A 3 10.25 -18.10 0.25
C GLY A 3 11.76 -18.08 0.06
N VAL A 4 12.38 -19.25 0.11
CA VAL A 4 13.79 -19.43 -0.28
C VAL A 4 13.83 -20.40 -1.43
N LYS A 5 14.29 -19.94 -2.60
CA LYS A 5 14.46 -20.76 -3.79
C LYS A 5 15.94 -20.88 -4.11
N LYS A 6 16.47 -22.11 -4.13
CA LYS A 6 17.84 -22.36 -4.58
C LYS A 6 17.89 -22.19 -6.10
N LEU A 7 18.77 -21.31 -6.60
CA LEU A 7 18.98 -21.10 -8.03
C LEU A 7 20.15 -21.95 -8.55
N ASP A 8 21.24 -22.05 -7.77
CA ASP A 8 22.40 -22.91 -8.05
C ASP A 8 23.12 -23.29 -6.74
N ASP A 9 24.27 -23.96 -6.82
CA ASP A 9 25.01 -24.47 -5.65
C ASP A 9 25.43 -23.41 -4.64
N ASN A 10 25.59 -22.15 -5.05
CA ASN A 10 26.01 -21.05 -4.19
C ASN A 10 25.03 -19.86 -4.19
N THR A 11 23.95 -19.90 -4.96
CA THR A 11 23.00 -18.78 -5.12
C THR A 11 21.60 -19.16 -4.65
N PHE A 12 21.04 -18.30 -3.79
CA PHE A 12 19.68 -18.40 -3.28
C PHE A 12 18.90 -17.13 -3.57
N GLU A 13 17.67 -17.30 -4.05
CA GLU A 13 16.69 -16.24 -4.22
C GLU A 13 15.80 -16.18 -2.97
N LEU A 14 15.76 -15.00 -2.37
CA LEU A 14 14.99 -14.72 -1.16
C LEU A 14 13.77 -13.88 -1.54
N GLU A 15 12.60 -14.50 -1.54
CA GLU A 15 11.34 -13.75 -1.63
C GLU A 15 11.02 -13.18 -0.25
N MET A 16 11.40 -11.92 -0.04
CA MET A 16 11.07 -11.17 1.16
C MET A 16 9.80 -10.36 0.94
N SER A 17 8.64 -10.97 1.23
CA SER A 17 7.36 -10.24 1.27
C SER A 17 7.29 -9.43 2.58
N GLY A 18 7.94 -8.27 2.61
CA GLY A 18 7.88 -7.35 3.75
C GLY A 18 6.79 -6.30 3.58
N VAL A 19 5.95 -6.09 4.60
CA VAL A 19 5.10 -4.90 4.68
C VAL A 19 6.00 -3.71 4.99
N LYS A 20 6.02 -2.71 4.11
CA LYS A 20 6.71 -1.44 4.36
C LYS A 20 5.74 -0.47 5.00
N THR A 21 6.12 0.08 6.14
CA THR A 21 5.35 1.13 6.83
C THR A 21 5.97 2.49 6.51
N ILE A 22 5.13 3.44 6.12
CA ILE A 22 5.52 4.84 5.92
C ILE A 22 4.77 5.73 6.91
N SER A 23 5.43 6.79 7.37
CA SER A 23 4.84 7.81 8.24
C SER A 23 4.94 9.15 7.55
N PHE A 24 3.83 9.84 7.38
CA PHE A 24 3.77 11.18 6.82
C PHE A 24 2.80 12.04 7.65
N LYS A 25 3.04 13.35 7.64
CA LYS A 25 2.16 14.30 8.31
C LYS A 25 1.04 14.72 7.37
N LEU A 26 -0.16 14.82 7.91
CA LEU A 26 -1.35 15.33 7.25
C LEU A 26 -1.98 16.37 8.16
N ASP A 27 -2.70 17.31 7.56
CA ASP A 27 -3.52 18.25 8.31
C ASP A 27 -4.66 17.52 9.01
N ASP A 28 -5.02 17.98 10.21
CA ASP A 28 -6.01 17.30 11.06
C ASP A 28 -7.39 17.23 10.41
N ASP A 29 -7.80 18.29 9.71
CA ASP A 29 -9.09 18.35 9.01
C ASP A 29 -9.16 17.29 7.90
N PHE A 30 -8.07 17.12 7.15
CA PHE A 30 -7.98 16.11 6.10
C PHE A 30 -7.98 14.70 6.70
N LEU A 31 -7.30 14.50 7.83
CA LEU A 31 -7.31 13.21 8.52
C LEU A 31 -8.72 12.82 9.00
N GLN A 32 -9.50 13.79 9.48
CA GLN A 32 -10.90 13.56 9.85
C GLN A 32 -11.79 13.21 8.65
N GLU A 33 -11.53 13.80 7.50
CA GLU A 33 -12.23 13.46 6.26
C GLU A 33 -11.93 12.03 5.84
N VAL A 34 -10.65 11.63 5.85
CA VAL A 34 -10.22 10.25 5.59
C VAL A 34 -10.93 9.28 6.55
N ASP A 35 -11.02 9.59 7.84
CA ASP A 35 -11.73 8.75 8.82
C ASP A 35 -13.22 8.58 8.51
N LYS A 36 -13.89 9.64 8.07
CA LYS A 36 -15.30 9.57 7.66
C LYS A 36 -15.44 8.66 6.43
N MET A 37 -14.55 8.81 5.46
CA MET A 37 -14.58 8.01 4.22
C MET A 37 -14.30 6.53 4.48
N VAL A 38 -13.37 6.20 5.38
CA VAL A 38 -13.12 4.80 5.81
C VAL A 38 -14.42 4.15 6.29
N ARG A 39 -15.19 4.86 7.14
CA ARG A 39 -16.45 4.35 7.69
C ARG A 39 -17.56 4.27 6.65
N LEU A 40 -17.71 5.31 5.83
CA LEU A 40 -18.76 5.39 4.81
C LEU A 40 -18.60 4.33 3.71
N LEU A 41 -17.36 4.04 3.33
CA LEU A 41 -17.03 3.09 2.27
C LEU A 41 -16.77 1.67 2.79
N GLY A 42 -16.80 1.45 4.11
CA GLY A 42 -16.67 0.12 4.72
C GLY A 42 -15.25 -0.44 4.74
N TYR A 43 -14.21 0.41 4.70
CA TYR A 43 -12.83 -0.02 4.83
C TYR A 43 -12.49 -0.43 6.26
N THR A 44 -11.56 -1.38 6.40
CA THR A 44 -11.12 -1.87 7.71
C THR A 44 -10.25 -0.84 8.44
N ASN A 45 -9.39 -0.13 7.71
CA ASN A 45 -8.50 0.88 8.27
C ASN A 45 -8.14 1.96 7.23
N ARG A 46 -7.48 3.03 7.69
CA ARG A 46 -7.04 4.16 6.84
C ARG A 46 -6.06 3.71 5.75
N SER A 47 -5.14 2.81 6.07
CA SER A 47 -4.11 2.37 5.13
C SER A 47 -4.69 1.60 3.96
N ASP A 48 -5.81 0.89 4.13
CA ASP A 48 -6.50 0.22 3.03
C ASP A 48 -7.10 1.25 2.08
N LEU A 49 -7.88 2.21 2.61
CA LEU A 49 -8.46 3.30 1.81
C LEU A 49 -7.38 4.10 1.07
N ILE A 50 -6.32 4.50 1.78
CA ILE A 50 -5.23 5.30 1.22
C ILE A 50 -4.49 4.51 0.14
N ARG A 51 -4.29 3.20 0.33
CA ARG A 51 -3.63 2.36 -0.67
C ARG A 51 -4.45 2.31 -1.96
N ASP A 52 -5.75 2.06 -1.86
CA ASP A 52 -6.61 1.97 -3.04
C ASP A 52 -6.69 3.32 -3.77
N ALA A 53 -6.79 4.43 -3.03
CA ALA A 53 -6.77 5.77 -3.61
C ALA A 53 -5.45 6.08 -4.36
N ILE A 54 -4.30 5.63 -3.83
CA ILE A 54 -3.00 5.79 -4.48
C ILE A 54 -2.92 4.93 -5.74
N LEU A 55 -3.39 3.67 -5.68
CA LEU A 55 -3.38 2.76 -6.84
C LEU A 55 -4.26 3.29 -7.97
N GLU A 56 -5.46 3.76 -7.65
CA GLU A 56 -6.38 4.40 -8.60
C GLU A 56 -5.71 5.61 -9.27
N TYR A 57 -5.09 6.47 -8.46
CA TYR A 57 -4.40 7.65 -8.97
C TYR A 57 -3.23 7.29 -9.90
N ILE A 58 -2.45 6.26 -9.56
CA ILE A 58 -1.35 5.79 -10.43
C ILE A 58 -1.90 5.22 -11.73
N SER A 59 -2.96 4.40 -11.68
CA SER A 59 -3.62 3.85 -12.87
C SER A 59 -4.08 4.96 -13.82
N GLU A 60 -4.73 5.99 -13.27
CA GLU A 60 -5.16 7.18 -14.01
C GLU A 60 -4.01 7.99 -14.62
N LEU A 61 -2.81 7.96 -14.02
CA LEU A 61 -1.62 8.59 -14.58
C LEU A 61 -1.01 7.74 -15.71
N GLU A 62 -0.94 6.43 -15.53
CA GLU A 62 -0.44 5.49 -16.53
C GLU A 62 -1.31 5.50 -17.79
N ASP A 63 -2.64 5.54 -17.65
CA ASP A 63 -3.58 5.59 -18.77
C ASP A 63 -3.54 6.92 -19.56
N LYS A 64 -2.99 7.99 -18.95
CA LYS A 64 -2.84 9.31 -19.59
C LYS A 64 -1.47 9.51 -20.26
N THR A 65 -0.57 8.54 -20.19
CA THR A 65 0.81 8.63 -20.72
C THR A 65 1.03 7.71 -21.92
#